data_AF-A0A5D0UT13-F1
#
_entry.id   AF-A0A5D0UT13-F1
#
_cell.length_a   1.000
_cell.length_b   1.000
_cell.length_c   1.000
_cell.angle_alpha   90.00
_cell.angle_beta   90.00
_cell.angle_gamma   90.00
#
_symmetry.space_group_name_H-M   'P 1'
#
loop_
_entity.id
_entity.type
_entity.pdbx_description
1 polymer ?
#
loop_
_entity_poly.entity_id
_entity_poly.type
_entity_poly.pdbx_seq_one_letter_code
_entity_poly.pdbx_strand_id
1 'polypeptide(L)'
;MPALPSSLLPADDLIADHGRIVVEFFDEDVSRRVARPDRPQAAQLLAAMADPGRNFDAIVIGEYERAFHRRQLEQLAPHPG
;
A
#
# COMPACT_ATOMS: atom_id res chain seq x y z
N MET A 1 22.50 -7.01 11.03
CA MET A 1 21.69 -6.62 9.86
C MET A 1 20.54 -7.61 9.81
N PRO A 2 19.33 -7.29 10.27
CA PRO A 2 18.20 -8.21 10.07
C PRO A 2 17.99 -8.39 8.56
N ALA A 3 17.67 -9.61 8.15
CA ALA A 3 17.36 -9.92 6.76
C ALA A 3 16.16 -9.07 6.31
N LEU A 4 16.27 -8.45 5.14
CA LEU A 4 15.15 -7.76 4.50
C LEU A 4 14.00 -8.78 4.35
N PRO A 5 12.78 -8.48 4.80
CA PRO A 5 11.67 -9.41 4.67
C PRO A 5 11.43 -9.73 3.19
N SER A 6 11.27 -11.02 2.89
CA SER A 6 11.17 -11.63 1.56
C SER A 6 9.94 -11.19 0.73
N SER A 7 9.29 -10.07 1.05
CA SER A 7 8.03 -9.59 0.49
C SER A 7 8.17 -8.51 -0.59
N LEU A 8 9.39 -8.17 -1.01
CA LEU A 8 9.65 -7.03 -1.92
C LEU A 8 9.52 -7.35 -3.42
N LEU A 9 9.67 -8.61 -3.82
CA LEU A 9 9.62 -9.01 -5.24
C LEU A 9 8.37 -8.52 -5.99
N PRO A 10 7.15 -8.56 -5.43
CA PRO A 10 5.96 -8.09 -6.15
C PRO A 10 5.91 -6.58 -6.35
N ALA A 11 6.46 -5.78 -5.43
CA ALA A 11 6.35 -4.33 -5.48
C ALA A 11 7.28 -3.74 -6.54
N ASP A 12 8.53 -4.23 -6.60
CA ASP A 12 9.51 -3.81 -7.60
C ASP A 12 9.03 -4.14 -9.02
N ASP A 13 8.45 -5.34 -9.22
CA ASP A 13 7.84 -5.73 -10.50
C ASP A 13 6.64 -4.84 -10.86
N LEU A 14 5.81 -4.45 -9.89
CA LEU A 14 4.64 -3.58 -10.10
C LEU A 14 5.02 -2.16 -10.51
N ILE A 15 6.17 -1.66 -10.07
CA ILE A 15 6.64 -0.29 -10.37
C ILE A 15 7.67 -0.23 -11.49
N ALA A 16 8.06 -1.38 -12.06
CA ALA A 16 9.07 -1.45 -13.10
C ALA A 16 8.79 -0.40 -14.20
N ASP A 17 9.82 0.39 -14.53
CA ASP A 17 9.77 1.51 -15.49
C ASP A 17 8.82 2.69 -15.15
N HIS A 18 8.08 2.64 -14.04
CA HIS A 18 7.17 3.70 -13.60
C HIS A 18 7.71 4.58 -12.48
N GLY A 19 8.66 4.08 -11.68
CA GLY A 19 9.21 4.85 -10.58
C GLY A 19 10.19 4.08 -9.71
N ARG A 20 10.33 4.53 -8.46
CA ARG A 20 11.15 3.87 -7.44
C ARG A 20 10.42 3.92 -6.10
N ILE A 21 10.59 2.89 -5.29
CA ILE A 21 10.15 2.91 -3.90
C ILE A 21 11.04 3.90 -3.13
N VAL A 22 10.42 4.90 -2.51
CA VAL A 22 11.14 5.92 -1.70
C VAL A 22 10.82 5.83 -0.21
N VAL A 23 9.74 5.12 0.15
CA VAL A 23 9.31 4.86 1.52
C VAL A 23 8.39 3.65 1.52
N GLU A 24 8.43 2.86 2.60
CA GLU A 24 7.59 1.68 2.78
C GLU A 24 6.86 1.77 4.12
N PHE A 25 5.60 1.33 4.12
CA PHE A 25 4.77 1.25 5.33
C PHE A 25 4.23 -0.18 5.45
N PHE A 26 4.75 -0.93 6.42
CA PHE A 26 4.40 -2.35 6.59
C PHE A 26 4.11 -2.70 8.06
N ASP A 27 2.84 -2.97 8.37
CA ASP A 27 2.42 -3.42 9.69
C ASP A 27 2.70 -4.93 9.86
N GLU A 28 3.85 -5.28 10.45
CA GLU A 28 4.19 -6.66 10.82
C GLU A 28 3.42 -7.10 12.09
N ASP A 29 2.92 -8.33 12.10
CA ASP A 29 2.15 -8.92 13.21
C ASP A 29 0.88 -8.15 13.67
N VAL A 30 0.42 -7.15 12.92
CA VAL A 30 -0.82 -6.44 13.22
C VAL A 30 -2.01 -7.06 12.50
N SER A 31 -3.03 -7.41 13.26
CA SER A 31 -4.26 -7.99 12.71
C SER A 31 -4.93 -7.05 11.68
N ARG A 32 -5.30 -7.62 10.54
CA ARG A 32 -6.08 -6.94 9.49
C ARG A 32 -7.49 -6.49 9.91
N ARG A 33 -7.94 -6.87 11.11
CA ARG A 33 -9.23 -6.43 11.68
C ARG A 33 -9.12 -5.13 12.46
N VAL A 34 -7.91 -4.72 12.82
CA VAL A 34 -7.63 -3.45 13.50
C VAL A 34 -7.87 -2.31 12.50
N ALA A 35 -8.53 -1.23 12.92
CA ALA A 35 -8.77 -0.10 12.03
C ALA A 35 -7.44 0.53 11.61
N ARG A 36 -7.37 1.10 10.39
CA ARG A 36 -6.13 1.67 9.83
C ARG A 36 -5.46 2.70 10.75
N PRO A 37 -6.18 3.62 11.43
CA PRO A 37 -5.55 4.57 12.36
C PRO A 37 -4.93 3.92 13.60
N ASP A 38 -5.35 2.71 13.94
CA ASP A 38 -4.86 1.96 15.10
C ASP A 38 -3.69 1.02 14.73
N ARG A 39 -3.28 0.99 13.46
CA ARG A 39 -2.07 0.27 13.04
C ARG A 39 -0.91 1.24 12.87
N PRO A 40 0.26 0.98 13.47
CA PRO A 40 1.37 1.93 13.49
C PRO A 40 1.80 2.46 12.12
N GLN A 41 1.97 1.60 11.12
CA GLN A 41 2.46 1.98 9.80
C GLN A 41 1.34 2.52 8.91
N ALA A 42 0.13 1.96 8.99
CA ALA A 42 -1.01 2.55 8.28
C ALA A 42 -1.35 3.96 8.80
N ALA A 43 -1.21 4.22 10.10
CA ALA A 43 -1.38 5.56 10.67
C ALA A 43 -0.29 6.53 10.17
N GLN A 44 0.97 6.08 10.09
CA GLN A 44 2.06 6.88 9.52
C GLN A 44 1.84 7.21 8.04
N LEU A 45 1.36 6.26 7.25
CA LEU A 45 0.96 6.51 5.86
C LEU A 45 -0.13 7.58 5.78
N LEU A 46 -1.18 7.49 6.62
CA LEU A 46 -2.25 8.49 6.64
C LEU A 46 -1.73 9.90 6.97
N ALA A 47 -0.79 10.00 7.92
CA ALA A 47 -0.14 11.27 8.25
C ALA A 47 0.71 11.79 7.09
N ALA A 48 1.50 10.94 6.44
CA ALA A 48 2.33 11.32 5.29
C ALA A 48 1.49 11.74 4.07
N MET A 49 0.33 11.12 3.85
CA MET A 49 -0.60 11.52 2.79
C MET A 49 -1.20 12.92 3.03
N ALA A 50 -1.37 13.32 4.30
CA ALA A 50 -1.87 14.64 4.66
C ALA A 50 -0.80 15.74 4.52
N ASP A 51 0.49 15.38 4.43
CA ASP A 51 1.57 16.33 4.23
C ASP A 51 1.69 16.73 2.74
N PRO A 52 1.50 18.02 2.38
CA PRO A 52 1.74 18.48 1.02
C PRO A 52 3.22 18.46 0.61
N GLY A 53 4.14 18.39 1.57
CA GLY A 53 5.59 18.29 1.37
C GLY A 53 6.14 16.85 1.34
N ARG A 54 5.25 15.84 1.30
CA ARG A 54 5.64 14.42 1.28
C ARG A 54 6.62 14.10 0.14
N ASN A 55 7.47 13.11 0.39
CA ASN A 55 8.55 12.71 -0.52
C ASN A 55 8.12 11.72 -1.63
N PHE A 56 6.82 11.43 -1.75
CA PHE A 56 6.25 10.56 -2.78
C PHE A 56 4.99 11.18 -3.40
N ASP A 57 4.76 10.86 -4.67
CA ASP A 57 3.62 11.34 -5.45
C ASP A 57 2.59 10.23 -5.75
N ALA A 58 2.99 8.95 -5.61
CA ALA A 58 2.15 7.78 -5.84
C ALA A 58 2.22 6.76 -4.69
N ILE A 59 1.19 5.91 -4.59
CA ILE A 59 1.11 4.82 -3.61
C ILE A 59 0.83 3.52 -4.37
N VAL A 60 1.59 2.48 -4.04
CA VAL A 60 1.35 1.10 -4.50
C VAL A 60 0.93 0.27 -3.30
N ILE A 61 -0.11 -0.55 -3.48
CA ILE A 61 -0.63 -1.46 -2.44
C ILE A 61 -0.43 -2.89 -2.94
N GLY A 62 0.48 -3.62 -2.30
CA GLY A 62 0.97 -4.91 -2.79
C GLY A 62 -0.02 -6.09 -2.77
N GLU A 63 -1.18 -5.98 -2.11
CA GLU A 63 -2.15 -7.10 -2.06
C GLU A 63 -3.53 -6.73 -2.62
N TYR A 64 -3.80 -7.27 -3.81
CA TYR A 64 -5.09 -7.22 -4.52
C TYR A 64 -6.29 -7.68 -3.67
N GLU A 65 -6.12 -8.74 -2.86
CA GLU A 65 -7.13 -9.25 -1.92
C GLU A 65 -7.37 -8.35 -0.68
N ARG A 66 -6.56 -7.30 -0.47
CA ARG A 66 -6.56 -6.48 0.75
C ARG A 66 -6.85 -4.99 0.52
N ALA A 67 -6.91 -4.52 -0.72
CA ALA A 67 -7.31 -3.15 -1.05
C ALA A 67 -8.84 -2.93 -0.96
N PHE A 68 -9.64 -3.99 -1.18
CA PHE A 68 -11.10 -3.94 -1.27
C PHE A 68 -11.77 -5.06 -0.47
N HIS A 69 -13.00 -4.84 0.02
CA HIS A 69 -13.85 -5.93 0.51
C HIS A 69 -14.80 -6.35 -0.62
N ARG A 70 -14.73 -7.62 -1.06
CA ARG A 70 -15.63 -8.21 -2.09
C ARG A 70 -15.55 -7.46 -3.44
N ARG A 71 -16.62 -7.53 -4.25
CA ARG A 71 -16.77 -7.05 -5.66
C ARG A 71 -16.71 -5.51 -5.83
N GLN A 72 -16.04 -4.78 -4.94
CA GLN A 72 -15.89 -3.33 -5.06
C GLN A 72 -15.11 -2.91 -6.32
N LEU A 73 -14.19 -3.76 -6.81
CA LEU A 73 -13.48 -3.51 -8.06
C LEU A 73 -14.41 -3.52 -9.28
N GLU A 74 -15.42 -4.41 -9.29
CA GLU A 74 -16.39 -4.51 -10.39
C GLU A 74 -17.27 -3.26 -10.54
N GLN A 75 -17.37 -2.44 -9.49
CA GLN A 75 -18.16 -1.19 -9.50
C GLN A 75 -17.33 0.05 -9.89
N LEU A 76 -16.00 -0.06 -9.85
CA LEU A 76 -15.08 1.04 -10.17
C LEU A 76 -14.40 0.85 -11.53
N ALA A 77 -14.42 -0.37 -12.07
CA ALA A 77 -14.03 -0.60 -13.46
C ALA A 77 -15.03 0.11 -14.38
N PRO A 78 -14.56 0.87 -15.39
CA PRO A 78 -15.46 1.46 -16.38
C PRO A 78 -16.27 0.35 -17.04
N HIS A 79 -17.58 0.55 -17.18
CA HIS A 79 -18.44 -0.38 -17.90
C HIS A 79 -17.90 -0.53 -19.34
N PRO A 80 -17.61 -1.76 -19.80
CA PRO A 80 -17.53 -2.00 -21.23
C PRO A 80 -18.96 -1.79 -21.76
N GLY A 81 -19.11 -0.85 -22.68
CA GLY A 81 -20.36 -0.64 -23.40
C GLY A 81 -20.79 -1.87 -24.19
#